data_AF-A4X8V3-F1
#
_entry.id   AF-A4X8V3-F1
#
_cell.length_a   1.000
_cell.length_b   1.000
_cell.length_c   1.000
_cell.angle_alpha   90.00
_cell.angle_beta   90.00
_cell.angle_gamma   90.00
#
_symmetry.space_group_name_H-M   'P 1'
#
loop_
_entity.id
_entity.type
_entity.pdbx_description
1 polymer ?
#
loop_
_entity_poly.entity_id
_entity_poly.type
_entity_poly.pdbx_seq_one_letter_code
_entity_poly.pdbx_strand_id
1 'polypeptide(L)'
;MDENEIRHRYGLHPVAEHLDQVRDLLTEGSDAAAQALDHLHRSEAAGDFADFSVEKQASSYADYYHARFECEQPMATRAYRELSGDDAAVWDRFYATFDFRPSMRRLPAITEPAPSVTWSLSGLDDDAGYARLDRLTEVVHAGLTALAGTGSILCLDWQHSCYRVWPSLVGPENIDPPGQPGWPLSPYPDGAYHIYLAEDFRFGTFGHPWEPSLCVFGGDLLDLVEADLYEVLGQVVRRDGRQVPA
;
A
#
# COMPACT_ATOMS: atom_id res chain seq x y z
N MET A 1 -3.58 -5.05 20.58
CA MET A 1 -3.19 -4.34 19.35
C MET A 1 -4.37 -3.46 18.99
N ASP A 2 -4.18 -2.14 18.98
CA ASP A 2 -5.27 -1.20 18.67
C ASP A 2 -5.37 -0.92 17.16
N GLU A 3 -6.50 -0.41 16.68
CA GLU A 3 -6.81 -0.16 15.27
C GLU A 3 -5.77 0.73 14.55
N ASN A 4 -5.13 1.66 15.25
CA ASN A 4 -4.05 2.49 14.71
C ASN A 4 -2.72 1.75 14.59
N GLU A 5 -2.42 0.83 15.52
CA GLU A 5 -1.25 -0.06 15.47
C GLU A 5 -1.34 -1.01 14.27
N ILE A 6 -2.55 -1.45 13.93
CA ILE A 6 -2.85 -2.28 12.75
C ILE A 6 -2.75 -1.47 11.46
N ARG A 7 -3.31 -0.26 11.44
CA ARG A 7 -3.17 0.65 10.30
C ARG A 7 -1.71 0.91 9.95
N HIS A 8 -0.89 1.16 10.97
CA HIS A 8 0.55 1.35 10.78
C HIS A 8 1.26 0.06 10.36
N ARG A 9 0.92 -1.09 10.97
CA ARG A 9 1.58 -2.37 10.68
C ARG A 9 1.36 -2.88 9.25
N TYR A 10 0.22 -2.54 8.65
CA TYR A 10 -0.18 -3.08 7.35
C TYR A 10 -0.33 -2.02 6.26
N GLY A 11 0.00 -0.75 6.55
CA GLY A 11 -0.20 0.35 5.61
C GLY A 11 -1.66 0.55 5.20
N LEU A 12 -2.60 0.25 6.12
CA LEU A 12 -4.05 0.32 5.85
C LEU A 12 -4.50 1.79 5.97
N HIS A 13 -4.99 2.35 4.86
CA HIS A 13 -5.49 3.72 4.78
C HIS A 13 -6.98 3.78 5.19
N PRO A 14 -7.39 4.71 6.07
CA PRO A 14 -8.80 4.82 6.46
C PRO A 14 -9.70 4.88 5.23
N VAL A 15 -10.68 3.97 5.15
CA VAL A 15 -11.67 3.88 4.08
C VAL A 15 -12.24 5.27 3.82
N ALA A 16 -11.89 5.86 2.69
CA ALA A 16 -12.29 7.22 2.38
C ALA A 16 -13.76 7.22 1.92
N GLU A 17 -14.70 7.20 2.86
CA GLU A 17 -16.10 7.58 2.57
C GLU A 17 -16.23 9.08 2.21
N HIS A 18 -15.14 9.84 2.25
CA HIS A 18 -15.17 11.30 2.24
C HIS A 18 -14.02 11.93 1.44
N LEU A 19 -13.65 11.39 0.28
CA LEU A 19 -12.65 12.03 -0.60
C LEU A 19 -13.02 13.49 -0.97
N ASP A 20 -14.32 13.80 -1.06
CA ASP A 20 -14.79 15.17 -1.27
C ASP A 20 -14.60 16.06 -0.03
N GLN A 21 -14.87 15.56 1.18
CA GLN A 21 -14.61 16.34 2.41
C GLN A 21 -13.12 16.43 2.73
N VAL A 22 -12.30 15.43 2.36
CA VAL A 22 -10.85 15.49 2.50
C VAL A 22 -10.28 16.52 1.52
N ARG A 23 -10.77 16.58 0.28
CA ARG A 23 -10.39 17.63 -0.67
C ARG A 23 -10.85 19.01 -0.19
N ASP A 24 -12.05 19.13 0.35
CA ASP A 24 -12.55 20.39 0.93
C ASP A 24 -11.74 20.77 2.18
N LEU A 25 -11.41 19.83 3.07
CA LEU A 25 -10.54 20.04 4.23
C LEU A 25 -9.09 20.38 3.87
N LEU A 26 -8.56 19.81 2.78
CA LEU A 26 -7.22 20.15 2.28
C LEU A 26 -7.22 21.52 1.59
N THR A 27 -8.32 21.92 0.96
CA THR A 27 -8.47 23.24 0.31
C THR A 27 -8.75 24.34 1.35
N GLU A 28 -9.68 24.10 2.29
CA GLU A 28 -9.93 24.99 3.44
C GLU A 28 -8.75 25.01 4.40
N GLY A 29 -8.06 23.88 4.59
CA GLY A 29 -6.84 23.77 5.37
C GLY A 29 -5.66 24.50 4.72
N SER A 30 -5.57 24.47 3.39
CA SER A 30 -4.64 25.27 2.59
C SER A 30 -4.88 26.77 2.79
N ASP A 31 -6.13 27.22 2.67
CA ASP A 31 -6.47 28.65 2.76
C ASP A 31 -6.37 29.17 4.20
N ALA A 32 -6.78 28.37 5.19
CA ALA A 32 -6.62 28.70 6.61
C ALA A 32 -5.13 28.72 7.02
N ALA A 33 -4.32 27.80 6.50
CA ALA A 33 -2.88 27.80 6.74
C ALA A 33 -2.20 29.02 6.08
N ALA A 34 -2.60 29.38 4.87
CA ALA A 34 -2.11 30.59 4.20
C ALA A 34 -2.49 31.86 4.97
N GLN A 35 -3.72 31.95 5.48
CA GLN A 35 -4.17 33.09 6.30
C GLN A 35 -3.47 33.13 7.67
N ALA A 36 -3.22 31.98 8.28
CA ALA A 36 -2.45 31.90 9.53
C ALA A 36 -0.99 32.33 9.30
N LEU A 37 -0.38 31.94 8.18
CA LEU A 37 0.95 32.38 7.79
C LEU A 37 0.99 33.91 7.56
N ASP A 38 0.05 34.45 6.79
CA ASP A 38 -0.08 35.91 6.59
C ASP A 38 -0.33 36.68 7.89
N HIS A 39 -1.05 36.08 8.84
CA HIS A 39 -1.23 36.65 10.17
C HIS A 39 0.10 36.69 10.95
N LEU A 40 0.86 35.60 10.94
CA LEU A 40 2.16 35.52 11.62
C LEU A 40 3.17 36.52 11.03
N HIS A 41 3.22 36.66 9.69
CA HIS A 41 4.08 37.64 9.03
C HIS A 41 3.71 39.10 9.41
N ARG A 42 2.41 39.40 9.55
CA ARG A 42 1.95 40.74 9.97
C ARG A 42 2.27 41.02 11.44
N SER A 43 2.13 40.03 12.31
CA SER A 43 2.46 40.14 13.73
C SER A 43 3.98 40.26 13.96
N GLU A 44 4.81 39.60 13.14
CA GLU A 44 6.27 39.82 13.11
C GLU A 44 6.62 41.26 12.69
N ALA A 45 6.01 41.78 11.63
CA ALA A 45 6.22 43.16 11.17
C ALA A 45 5.75 44.22 12.17
N ALA A 46 4.75 43.90 13.00
CA ALA A 46 4.28 44.76 14.09
C ALA A 46 5.20 44.74 15.33
N GLY A 47 6.16 43.80 15.39
CA GLY A 47 7.05 43.62 16.53
C GLY A 47 6.37 42.95 17.74
N ASP A 48 5.24 42.28 17.53
CA ASP A 48 4.42 41.69 18.60
C ASP A 48 5.08 40.47 19.27
N PHE A 49 6.14 39.94 18.65
CA PHE A 49 6.93 38.84 19.19
C PHE A 49 8.40 39.25 19.28
N ALA A 50 8.86 39.56 20.49
CA ALA A 50 10.30 39.66 20.74
C ALA A 50 10.92 38.26 20.51
N ASP A 51 11.92 38.19 19.63
CA ASP A 51 12.74 37.02 19.27
C ASP A 51 12.10 35.92 18.40
N PHE A 52 10.89 36.10 17.87
CA PHE A 52 10.26 35.16 16.92
C PHE A 52 10.32 35.70 15.49
N SER A 53 10.80 34.89 14.56
CA SER A 53 10.77 35.19 13.13
C SER A 53 10.23 33.99 12.36
N VAL A 54 9.25 34.23 11.49
CA VAL A 54 8.61 33.17 10.70
C VAL A 54 9.62 32.55 9.75
N GLU A 55 10.48 33.37 9.13
CA GLU A 55 11.53 32.90 8.23
C GLU A 55 12.56 32.02 8.96
N LYS A 56 12.97 32.43 10.17
CA LYS A 56 13.95 31.68 10.97
C LYS A 56 13.38 30.36 11.50
N GLN A 57 12.10 30.33 11.87
CA GLN A 57 11.42 29.11 12.30
C GLN A 57 11.08 28.20 11.12
N ALA A 58 10.65 28.74 9.97
CA ALA A 58 10.42 27.97 8.76
C ALA A 58 11.71 27.35 8.23
N SER A 59 12.84 28.08 8.26
CA SER A 59 14.16 27.51 8.00
C SER A 59 14.54 26.44 9.02
N SER A 60 14.29 26.65 10.32
CA SER A 60 14.55 25.61 11.34
C SER A 60 13.67 24.37 11.15
N TYR A 61 12.45 24.52 10.61
CA TYR A 61 11.54 23.43 10.30
C TYR A 61 11.97 22.71 9.00
N ALA A 62 12.37 23.46 7.99
CA ALA A 62 12.94 22.93 6.75
C ALA A 62 14.26 22.19 7.02
N ASP A 63 15.12 22.73 7.89
CA ASP A 63 16.36 22.11 8.36
C ASP A 63 16.07 20.89 9.24
N TYR A 64 14.99 20.87 10.03
CA TYR A 64 14.55 19.70 10.78
C TYR A 64 14.11 18.56 9.84
N TYR A 65 13.43 18.85 8.74
CA TYR A 65 13.10 17.84 7.72
C TYR A 65 14.30 17.50 6.84
N HIS A 66 15.12 18.46 6.40
CA HIS A 66 16.34 18.20 5.63
C HIS A 66 17.35 17.38 6.45
N ALA A 67 17.60 17.69 7.72
CA ALA A 67 18.49 16.90 8.58
C ALA A 67 17.93 15.50 8.89
N ARG A 68 16.61 15.31 8.85
CA ARG A 68 15.96 13.99 8.94
C ARG A 68 16.05 13.19 7.63
N PHE A 69 16.24 13.86 6.49
CA PHE A 69 16.43 13.25 5.17
C PHE A 69 17.90 13.21 4.69
N GLU A 70 18.83 13.97 5.30
CA GLU A 70 20.23 14.13 4.92
C GLU A 70 21.22 13.77 6.04
N CYS A 71 20.83 12.90 6.97
CA CYS A 71 21.84 12.09 7.63
C CYS A 71 22.17 10.96 6.65
N GLU A 72 23.30 11.09 5.94
CA GLU A 72 23.92 10.03 5.13
C GLU A 72 24.18 8.79 6.01
N GLN A 73 23.12 8.03 6.26
CA GLN A 73 23.20 6.65 6.69
C GLN A 73 23.86 5.90 5.53
N PRO A 74 24.88 5.07 5.76
CA PRO A 74 25.55 4.34 4.69
C PRO A 74 24.52 3.52 3.94
N MET A 75 24.15 3.95 2.71
CA MET A 75 23.15 3.36 1.79
C MET A 75 22.43 2.15 2.40
N ALA A 76 21.52 2.42 3.35
CA ALA A 76 20.71 1.35 3.92
C ALA A 76 19.92 0.76 2.75
N THR A 77 20.09 -0.54 2.49
CA THR A 77 19.42 -1.21 1.38
C THR A 77 17.92 -1.20 1.66
N ARG A 78 17.22 -0.15 1.20
CA ARG A 78 15.78 0.01 1.41
C ARG A 78 15.05 -1.14 0.74
N ALA A 79 14.07 -1.71 1.43
CA ALA A 79 13.27 -2.81 0.88
C ALA A 79 12.34 -2.35 -0.26
N TYR A 80 12.14 -1.04 -0.44
CA TYR A 80 11.32 -0.50 -1.51
C TYR A 80 11.77 0.88 -1.98
N ARG A 81 11.28 1.26 -3.17
CA ARG A 81 11.46 2.57 -3.78
C ARG A 81 10.20 2.94 -4.55
N GLU A 82 9.69 4.16 -4.36
CA GLU A 82 8.56 4.68 -5.13
C GLU A 82 8.88 4.74 -6.64
N LEU A 83 7.87 4.44 -7.47
CA LEU A 83 7.93 4.52 -8.92
C LEU A 83 7.61 5.95 -9.38
N SER A 84 8.54 6.88 -9.15
CA SER A 84 8.37 8.25 -9.66
C SER A 84 8.65 8.31 -11.17
N GLY A 85 7.61 8.61 -11.96
CA GLY A 85 7.70 8.87 -13.40
C GLY A 85 7.54 7.66 -14.34
N ASP A 86 7.55 6.43 -13.80
CA ASP A 86 7.35 5.18 -14.55
C ASP A 86 5.99 4.51 -14.26
N ASP A 87 5.27 4.98 -13.24
CA ASP A 87 4.00 4.43 -12.75
C ASP A 87 2.91 4.43 -13.84
N ALA A 88 2.79 5.50 -14.62
CA ALA A 88 1.83 5.59 -15.72
C ALA A 88 2.00 4.46 -16.75
N ALA A 89 3.25 4.15 -17.13
CA ALA A 89 3.54 3.10 -18.11
C ALA A 89 3.25 1.70 -17.54
N VAL A 90 3.54 1.50 -16.26
CA VAL A 90 3.21 0.25 -15.54
C VAL A 90 1.70 0.06 -15.47
N TRP A 91 0.94 1.12 -15.12
CA TRP A 91 -0.51 1.08 -15.10
C TRP A 91 -1.09 0.82 -16.49
N ASP A 92 -0.67 1.54 -17.53
CA ASP A 92 -1.14 1.32 -18.91
C ASP A 92 -0.97 -0.14 -19.34
N ARG A 93 0.19 -0.74 -19.00
CA ARG A 93 0.44 -2.15 -19.24
C ARG A 93 -0.49 -3.04 -18.41
N PHE A 94 -0.74 -2.72 -17.14
CA PHE A 94 -1.63 -3.49 -16.26
C PHE A 94 -3.08 -3.45 -16.77
N TYR A 95 -3.57 -2.27 -17.14
CA TYR A 95 -4.86 -2.07 -17.79
C TYR A 95 -5.00 -2.92 -19.05
N ALA A 96 -4.00 -2.90 -19.93
CA ALA A 96 -4.04 -3.67 -21.16
C ALA A 96 -3.93 -5.19 -20.94
N THR A 97 -3.05 -5.63 -20.03
CA THR A 97 -2.76 -7.05 -19.83
C THR A 97 -3.90 -7.79 -19.14
N PHE A 98 -4.51 -7.17 -18.12
CA PHE A 98 -5.53 -7.82 -17.30
C PHE A 98 -6.95 -7.30 -17.61
N ASP A 99 -7.13 -6.45 -18.63
CA ASP A 99 -8.40 -5.77 -18.91
C ASP A 99 -9.00 -5.14 -17.64
N PHE A 100 -8.14 -4.43 -16.89
CA PHE A 100 -8.50 -3.89 -15.58
C PHE A 100 -9.59 -2.82 -15.71
N ARG A 101 -10.74 -3.06 -15.06
CA ARG A 101 -11.95 -2.24 -15.09
C ARG A 101 -12.38 -1.96 -13.64
N PRO A 102 -11.72 -1.02 -12.96
CA PRO A 102 -12.01 -0.70 -11.56
C PRO A 102 -13.50 -0.37 -11.39
N SER A 103 -14.15 -1.00 -10.41
CA SER A 103 -15.58 -0.89 -10.20
C SER A 103 -15.98 -1.41 -8.83
N MET A 104 -16.86 -0.67 -8.15
CA MET A 104 -17.48 -1.12 -6.90
C MET A 104 -18.61 -2.16 -7.12
N ARG A 105 -19.05 -2.36 -8.37
CA ARG A 105 -20.27 -3.13 -8.69
C ARG A 105 -20.10 -4.19 -9.76
N ARG A 106 -19.01 -4.14 -10.53
CA ARG A 106 -18.75 -5.06 -11.63
C ARG A 106 -17.55 -5.90 -11.23
N LEU A 107 -17.81 -7.18 -11.01
CA LEU A 107 -16.85 -8.13 -10.46
C LEU A 107 -16.65 -9.29 -11.46
N PRO A 108 -15.43 -9.84 -11.60
CA PRO A 108 -14.18 -9.27 -11.09
C PRO A 108 -13.76 -8.01 -11.86
N ALA A 109 -12.91 -7.19 -11.25
CA ALA A 109 -12.36 -5.99 -11.89
C ALA A 109 -11.21 -6.27 -12.86
N ILE A 110 -10.69 -7.51 -12.92
CA ILE A 110 -9.71 -7.96 -13.91
C ILE A 110 -10.21 -9.22 -14.61
N THR A 111 -9.71 -9.46 -15.82
CA THR A 111 -9.65 -10.81 -16.38
C THR A 111 -8.57 -11.58 -15.61
N GLU A 112 -9.00 -12.39 -14.65
CA GLU A 112 -8.08 -13.20 -13.82
C GLU A 112 -7.26 -14.14 -14.73
N PRO A 113 -5.91 -14.15 -14.59
CA PRO A 113 -5.05 -15.02 -15.40
C PRO A 113 -5.31 -16.50 -15.14
N ALA A 114 -4.80 -17.37 -16.02
CA ALA A 114 -4.74 -18.81 -15.77
C ALA A 114 -3.25 -19.26 -15.74
N PRO A 115 -2.80 -19.95 -14.69
CA PRO A 115 -3.58 -20.40 -13.54
C PRO A 115 -3.81 -19.29 -12.50
N SER A 116 -5.01 -19.26 -11.90
CA SER A 116 -5.33 -18.42 -10.73
C SER A 116 -6.31 -19.07 -9.77
N VAL A 117 -6.25 -18.64 -8.51
CA VAL A 117 -7.21 -18.96 -7.47
C VAL A 117 -7.59 -17.67 -6.74
N THR A 118 -8.88 -17.48 -6.54
CA THR A 118 -9.41 -16.31 -5.82
C THR A 118 -10.18 -16.76 -4.60
N TRP A 119 -9.76 -16.24 -3.44
CA TRP A 119 -10.39 -16.50 -2.15
C TRP A 119 -11.23 -15.32 -1.70
N SER A 120 -12.32 -15.62 -0.98
CA SER A 120 -13.03 -14.63 -0.18
C SER A 120 -12.16 -14.23 1.02
N LEU A 121 -12.13 -12.93 1.32
CA LEU A 121 -11.51 -12.38 2.53
C LEU A 121 -12.46 -12.38 3.73
N SER A 122 -13.73 -12.79 3.56
CA SER A 122 -14.70 -12.91 4.66
C SER A 122 -14.26 -13.87 5.76
N GLY A 123 -13.32 -14.78 5.46
CA GLY A 123 -12.66 -15.63 6.46
C GLY A 123 -11.86 -14.83 7.50
N LEU A 124 -11.68 -13.53 7.32
CA LEU A 124 -10.98 -12.63 8.24
C LEU A 124 -11.92 -11.77 9.10
N ASP A 125 -13.24 -11.77 8.84
CA ASP A 125 -14.19 -10.88 9.53
C ASP A 125 -14.21 -11.10 11.06
N ASP A 126 -14.02 -12.34 11.50
CA ASP A 126 -14.00 -12.74 12.92
C ASP A 126 -12.56 -13.01 13.44
N ASP A 127 -11.53 -12.41 12.83
CA ASP A 127 -10.12 -12.64 13.18
C ASP A 127 -9.67 -11.83 14.41
N ALA A 128 -10.15 -12.25 15.58
CA ALA A 128 -9.77 -11.64 16.84
C ALA A 128 -8.25 -11.68 17.05
N GLY A 129 -7.62 -10.50 17.10
CA GLY A 129 -6.18 -10.37 17.26
C GLY A 129 -5.38 -10.47 15.96
N TYR A 130 -6.04 -10.51 14.80
CA TYR A 130 -5.43 -10.43 13.46
C TYR A 130 -4.47 -11.58 13.13
N ALA A 131 -4.63 -12.74 13.76
CA ALA A 131 -3.72 -13.87 13.58
C ALA A 131 -3.81 -14.47 12.17
N ARG A 132 -5.01 -14.53 11.58
CA ARG A 132 -5.20 -14.98 10.20
C ARG A 132 -4.70 -13.93 9.21
N LEU A 133 -4.90 -12.64 9.49
CA LEU A 133 -4.34 -11.56 8.67
C LEU A 133 -2.81 -11.55 8.69
N ASP A 134 -2.19 -11.78 9.85
CA ASP A 134 -0.75 -11.99 9.97
C ASP A 134 -0.30 -13.18 9.12
N ARG A 135 -0.96 -14.33 9.27
CA ARG A 135 -0.62 -15.52 8.50
C ARG A 135 -0.82 -15.34 7.00
N LEU A 136 -1.89 -14.67 6.56
CA LEU A 136 -2.11 -14.31 5.15
C LEU A 136 -0.91 -13.51 4.61
N THR A 137 -0.51 -12.48 5.35
CA THR A 137 0.58 -11.59 4.96
C THR A 137 1.91 -12.35 4.88
N GLU A 138 2.20 -13.20 5.88
CA GLU A 138 3.38 -14.05 5.90
C GLU A 138 3.44 -15.01 4.72
N VAL A 139 2.32 -15.67 4.37
CA VAL A 139 2.25 -16.64 3.28
C VAL A 139 2.47 -15.96 1.93
N VAL A 140 1.79 -14.83 1.69
CA VAL A 140 1.97 -14.06 0.45
C VAL A 140 3.40 -13.52 0.35
N HIS A 141 3.96 -12.97 1.44
CA HIS A 141 5.35 -12.53 1.50
C HIS A 141 6.30 -13.69 1.15
N ALA A 142 6.18 -14.82 1.84
CA ALA A 142 7.08 -15.96 1.64
C ALA A 142 7.06 -16.44 0.18
N GLY A 143 5.88 -16.54 -0.43
CA GLY A 143 5.74 -16.91 -1.84
C GLY A 143 6.39 -15.89 -2.79
N LEU A 144 6.11 -14.60 -2.62
CA LEU A 144 6.71 -13.53 -3.43
C LEU A 144 8.23 -13.48 -3.28
N THR A 145 8.75 -13.66 -2.07
CA THR A 145 10.20 -13.71 -1.80
C THR A 145 10.86 -14.91 -2.46
N ALA A 146 10.24 -16.08 -2.36
CA ALA A 146 10.78 -17.29 -2.96
C ALA A 146 10.93 -17.17 -4.48
N LEU A 147 9.97 -16.54 -5.16
CA LEU A 147 10.00 -16.37 -6.63
C LEU A 147 10.84 -15.17 -7.09
N ALA A 148 10.80 -14.05 -6.37
CA ALA A 148 11.60 -12.87 -6.71
C ALA A 148 13.09 -13.10 -6.43
N GLY A 149 13.44 -13.96 -5.46
CA GLY A 149 14.81 -14.15 -5.01
C GLY A 149 15.39 -12.83 -4.50
N THR A 150 16.52 -12.40 -5.08
CA THR A 150 17.13 -11.08 -4.79
C THR A 150 16.62 -9.97 -5.72
N GLY A 151 15.70 -10.28 -6.63
CA GLY A 151 15.07 -9.33 -7.54
C GLY A 151 13.95 -8.54 -6.89
N SER A 152 13.39 -7.63 -7.67
CA SER A 152 12.24 -6.81 -7.27
C SER A 152 10.93 -7.28 -7.89
N ILE A 153 9.84 -6.88 -7.24
CA ILE A 153 8.47 -6.93 -7.71
C ILE A 153 7.89 -5.52 -7.72
N LEU A 154 6.75 -5.36 -8.38
CA LEU A 154 5.94 -4.16 -8.38
C LEU A 154 4.84 -4.30 -7.32
N CYS A 155 4.55 -3.19 -6.67
CA CYS A 155 3.49 -3.01 -5.70
C CYS A 155 2.68 -1.79 -6.17
N LEU A 156 1.45 -2.02 -6.62
CA LEU A 156 0.59 -0.98 -7.16
C LEU A 156 -0.57 -0.71 -6.21
N ASP A 157 -0.83 0.57 -5.99
CA ASP A 157 -1.94 1.05 -5.19
C ASP A 157 -2.79 1.98 -6.05
N TRP A 158 -4.03 1.58 -6.29
CA TRP A 158 -4.86 2.27 -7.27
C TRP A 158 -5.23 3.68 -6.78
N GLN A 159 -4.80 4.70 -7.55
CA GLN A 159 -4.88 6.14 -7.23
C GLN A 159 -3.88 6.66 -6.19
N HIS A 160 -2.90 5.84 -5.81
CA HIS A 160 -1.88 6.18 -4.83
C HIS A 160 -0.46 5.89 -5.36
N SER A 161 0.55 6.22 -4.55
CA SER A 161 1.94 5.96 -4.87
C SER A 161 2.18 4.46 -5.09
N CYS A 162 2.92 4.15 -6.15
CA CYS A 162 3.31 2.78 -6.49
C CYS A 162 4.78 2.56 -6.16
N TYR A 163 5.17 1.30 -5.92
CA TYR A 163 6.50 0.96 -5.44
C TYR A 163 7.13 -0.18 -6.23
N ARG A 164 8.44 -0.12 -6.38
CA ARG A 164 9.29 -1.29 -6.58
C ARG A 164 9.70 -1.81 -5.20
N VAL A 165 9.55 -3.11 -4.97
CA VAL A 165 9.81 -3.77 -3.69
C VAL A 165 10.80 -4.90 -3.90
N TRP A 166 11.74 -5.09 -2.98
CA TRP A 166 12.65 -6.23 -2.89
C TRP A 166 12.22 -7.11 -1.72
N PRO A 167 11.38 -8.14 -1.97
CA PRO A 167 10.77 -8.96 -0.92
C PRO A 167 11.76 -9.57 0.08
N SER A 168 12.95 -9.95 -0.39
CA SER A 168 14.03 -10.53 0.44
C SER A 168 14.65 -9.56 1.44
N LEU A 169 14.43 -8.25 1.24
CA LEU A 169 14.91 -7.20 2.12
C LEU A 169 13.84 -6.71 3.09
N VAL A 170 12.58 -7.13 2.92
CA VAL A 170 11.49 -6.70 3.79
C VAL A 170 11.69 -7.29 5.18
N GLY A 171 11.92 -6.40 6.15
CA GLY A 171 12.17 -6.68 7.55
C GLY A 171 12.18 -5.38 8.36
N PRO A 172 12.01 -5.45 9.69
CA PRO A 172 11.84 -4.26 10.54
C PRO A 172 13.00 -3.26 10.46
N GLU A 173 14.18 -3.69 10.01
CA GLU A 173 15.36 -2.86 9.77
C GLU A 173 15.37 -2.10 8.42
N ASN A 174 14.56 -2.50 7.43
CA ASN A 174 14.63 -2.00 6.05
C ASN A 174 13.32 -1.37 5.54
N ILE A 175 12.37 -1.13 6.46
CA ILE A 175 11.08 -0.46 6.25
C ILE A 175 11.14 0.94 6.88
N ASP A 176 10.49 1.93 6.27
CA ASP A 176 10.39 3.31 6.79
C ASP A 176 8.99 3.56 7.38
N PRO A 177 8.86 3.99 8.66
CA PRO A 177 9.94 4.23 9.61
C PRO A 177 10.57 2.92 10.14
N PRO A 178 11.89 2.93 10.39
CA PRO A 178 12.59 1.78 10.96
C PRO A 178 11.97 1.35 12.30
N GLY A 179 11.84 0.04 12.53
CA GLY A 179 11.28 -0.51 13.77
C GLY A 179 9.77 -0.73 13.76
N GLN A 180 9.08 -0.51 12.64
CA GLN A 180 7.70 -0.95 12.44
C GLN A 180 7.65 -2.24 11.59
N PRO A 181 6.85 -3.25 11.97
CA PRO A 181 6.58 -4.37 11.09
C PRO A 181 5.72 -3.86 9.94
N GLY A 182 6.15 -3.93 8.68
CA GLY A 182 5.27 -3.50 7.59
C GLY A 182 5.87 -3.54 6.20
N TRP A 183 5.44 -4.51 5.41
CA TRP A 183 5.47 -4.38 3.95
C TRP A 183 4.97 -2.99 3.51
N PRO A 184 5.45 -2.39 2.39
CA PRO A 184 4.93 -1.09 1.95
C PRO A 184 3.39 -1.05 1.79
N LEU A 185 2.73 -2.19 1.49
CA LEU A 185 1.27 -2.36 1.53
C LEU A 185 0.90 -3.78 1.99
N SER A 186 -0.19 -3.96 2.71
CA SER A 186 -0.72 -5.31 2.96
C SER A 186 -1.35 -5.92 1.70
N PRO A 187 -1.27 -7.26 1.50
CA PRO A 187 -2.06 -7.93 0.47
C PRO A 187 -3.57 -7.85 0.73
N TYR A 188 -3.99 -7.45 1.93
CA TYR A 188 -5.37 -7.09 2.22
C TYR A 188 -5.67 -5.69 1.62
N PRO A 189 -6.67 -5.56 0.71
CA PRO A 189 -7.03 -4.28 0.11
C PRO A 189 -7.85 -3.42 1.09
N ASP A 190 -7.34 -2.25 1.47
CA ASP A 190 -8.04 -1.31 2.36
C ASP A 190 -8.64 -0.14 1.59
N GLY A 191 -9.78 -0.38 0.95
CA GLY A 191 -10.50 0.64 0.18
C GLY A 191 -9.93 0.94 -1.21
N ALA A 192 -8.68 0.58 -1.49
CA ALA A 192 -8.06 0.63 -2.81
C ALA A 192 -7.71 -0.77 -3.35
N TYR A 193 -7.50 -0.89 -4.66
CA TYR A 193 -6.95 -2.13 -5.23
C TYR A 193 -5.45 -2.19 -4.92
N HIS A 194 -5.03 -3.25 -4.23
CA HIS A 194 -3.63 -3.53 -3.96
C HIS A 194 -3.16 -4.68 -4.86
N ILE A 195 -2.07 -4.46 -5.60
CA ILE A 195 -1.54 -5.43 -6.56
C ILE A 195 -0.06 -5.69 -6.26
N TYR A 196 0.29 -6.96 -6.05
CA TYR A 196 1.68 -7.43 -6.15
C TYR A 196 1.90 -8.13 -7.48
N LEU A 197 3.05 -7.86 -8.11
CA LEU A 197 3.23 -8.24 -9.50
C LEU A 197 4.72 -8.42 -9.82
N ALA A 198 5.11 -9.56 -10.38
CA ALA A 198 6.43 -9.70 -10.98
C ALA A 198 6.65 -8.63 -12.07
N GLU A 199 7.85 -8.07 -12.25
CA GLU A 199 8.06 -7.00 -13.24
C GLU A 199 7.68 -7.40 -14.69
N ASP A 200 7.70 -8.70 -14.98
CA ASP A 200 7.28 -9.30 -16.25
C ASP A 200 5.78 -9.70 -16.30
N PHE A 201 5.04 -9.51 -15.22
CA PHE A 201 3.61 -9.77 -15.02
C PHE A 201 3.21 -11.25 -15.00
N ARG A 202 4.16 -12.18 -14.84
CA ARG A 202 3.88 -13.63 -14.91
C ARG A 202 3.18 -14.20 -13.66
N PHE A 203 3.37 -13.57 -12.50
CA PHE A 203 2.78 -13.99 -11.22
C PHE A 203 2.47 -12.76 -10.37
N GLY A 204 1.58 -12.93 -9.39
CA GLY A 204 1.22 -11.85 -8.48
C GLY A 204 -0.05 -12.10 -7.69
N THR A 205 -0.49 -11.05 -7.02
CA THR A 205 -1.76 -10.99 -6.31
C THR A 205 -2.57 -9.77 -6.73
N PHE A 206 -3.89 -9.87 -6.64
CA PHE A 206 -4.83 -8.79 -6.90
C PHE A 206 -5.87 -8.77 -5.77
N GLY A 207 -5.76 -7.78 -4.89
CA GLY A 207 -6.71 -7.52 -3.81
C GLY A 207 -7.85 -6.63 -4.30
N HIS A 208 -9.09 -7.13 -4.19
CA HIS A 208 -10.30 -6.40 -4.56
C HIS A 208 -11.04 -5.93 -3.30
N PRO A 209 -11.08 -4.61 -2.99
CA PRO A 209 -11.67 -4.12 -1.74
C PRO A 209 -13.20 -4.31 -1.69
N TRP A 210 -13.90 -4.13 -2.82
CA TRP A 210 -15.36 -4.24 -2.86
C TRP A 210 -15.93 -5.67 -3.08
N GLU A 211 -15.12 -6.64 -3.49
CA GLU A 211 -15.51 -8.07 -3.57
C GLU A 211 -15.13 -8.84 -2.30
N PRO A 212 -14.63 -8.13 -1.29
CA PRO A 212 -13.55 -8.57 -0.40
C PRO A 212 -12.89 -9.88 -0.84
N SER A 213 -11.98 -9.82 -1.83
CA SER A 213 -11.32 -11.03 -2.34
C SER A 213 -9.85 -10.81 -2.66
N LEU A 214 -9.06 -11.89 -2.57
CA LEU A 214 -7.67 -11.93 -3.01
C LEU A 214 -7.51 -12.98 -4.12
N CYS A 215 -7.19 -12.52 -5.33
CA CYS A 215 -6.79 -13.38 -6.44
C CYS A 215 -5.26 -13.56 -6.39
N VAL A 216 -4.79 -14.80 -6.46
CA VAL A 216 -3.36 -15.13 -6.65
C VAL A 216 -3.21 -15.83 -8.00
N PHE A 217 -2.21 -15.44 -8.78
CA PHE A 217 -2.00 -15.98 -10.12
C PHE A 217 -0.54 -16.30 -10.40
N GLY A 218 -0.35 -17.22 -11.37
CA GLY A 218 0.96 -17.78 -11.73
C GLY A 218 1.19 -19.12 -11.03
N GLY A 219 1.46 -20.17 -11.81
CA GLY A 219 1.53 -21.55 -11.32
C GLY A 219 2.57 -21.74 -10.23
N ASP A 220 3.78 -21.22 -10.45
CA ASP A 220 4.87 -21.31 -9.48
C ASP A 220 4.52 -20.63 -8.14
N LEU A 221 3.70 -19.57 -8.15
CA LEU A 221 3.29 -18.90 -6.92
C LEU A 221 2.21 -19.71 -6.21
N LEU A 222 1.23 -20.22 -6.95
CA LEU A 222 0.17 -21.07 -6.41
C LEU A 222 0.74 -22.34 -5.76
N ASP A 223 1.72 -22.98 -6.39
CA ASP A 223 2.40 -24.17 -5.84
C ASP A 223 3.01 -23.91 -4.45
N LEU A 224 3.38 -22.66 -4.15
CA LEU A 224 3.97 -22.26 -2.87
C LEU A 224 2.93 -21.86 -1.82
N VAL A 225 1.81 -21.25 -2.21
CA VAL A 225 0.92 -20.55 -1.26
C VAL A 225 -0.48 -21.14 -1.16
N GLU A 226 -0.95 -21.90 -2.16
CA GLU A 226 -2.36 -22.26 -2.27
C GLU A 226 -2.89 -23.04 -1.05
N ALA A 227 -2.11 -24.02 -0.57
CA ALA A 227 -2.51 -24.84 0.58
C ALA A 227 -2.62 -24.00 1.87
N ASP A 228 -1.62 -23.16 2.15
CA ASP A 228 -1.60 -22.28 3.31
C ASP A 228 -2.73 -21.23 3.23
N LEU A 229 -2.96 -20.63 2.06
CA LEU A 229 -4.05 -19.67 1.86
C LEU A 229 -5.42 -20.33 2.00
N TYR A 230 -5.56 -21.60 1.61
CA TYR A 230 -6.78 -22.35 1.85
C TYR A 230 -7.03 -22.58 3.35
N GLU A 231 -5.99 -22.86 4.14
CA GLU A 231 -6.14 -22.96 5.61
C GLU A 231 -6.53 -21.64 6.26
N VAL A 232 -6.01 -20.51 5.74
CA VAL A 232 -6.24 -19.17 6.30
C VAL A 232 -7.61 -18.59 5.89
N LEU A 233 -7.96 -18.66 4.60
CA LEU A 233 -9.11 -17.98 4.03
C LEU A 233 -10.30 -18.92 3.78
N GLY A 234 -10.05 -20.21 3.60
CA GLY A 234 -11.07 -21.23 3.36
C GLY A 234 -11.76 -21.10 2.00
N GLN A 235 -12.71 -20.18 1.88
CA GLN A 235 -13.63 -20.13 0.76
C GLN A 235 -12.96 -19.65 -0.54
N VAL A 236 -12.80 -20.56 -1.50
CA VAL A 236 -12.45 -20.24 -2.88
C VAL A 236 -13.70 -19.80 -3.64
N VAL A 237 -13.69 -18.60 -4.22
CA VAL A 237 -14.81 -18.05 -5.00
C VAL A 237 -14.62 -18.23 -6.49
N ARG A 238 -13.36 -18.25 -6.97
CA ARG A 238 -13.03 -18.51 -8.38
C ARG A 238 -11.74 -19.31 -8.56
N ARG A 239 -11.69 -20.02 -9.68
CA ARG A 239 -10.46 -20.61 -10.25
C ARG A 239 -10.39 -20.26 -11.72
N ASP A 240 -9.25 -19.76 -12.16
CA ASP A 240 -9.00 -19.34 -13.55
C ASP A 240 -10.10 -18.41 -14.11
N GLY A 241 -10.56 -17.44 -13.29
CA GLY A 241 -11.63 -16.51 -13.65
C GLY A 241 -13.04 -17.10 -13.66
N ARG A 242 -13.23 -18.37 -13.27
CA ARG A 242 -14.53 -19.05 -13.26
C ARG A 242 -15.02 -19.26 -11.84
N GLN A 243 -16.30 -18.97 -11.59
CA GLN A 243 -16.91 -19.21 -10.29
C GLN A 243 -16.84 -20.69 -9.91
N VAL A 244 -16.45 -20.93 -8.66
CA VAL A 244 -16.55 -22.25 -8.04
C VAL A 244 -17.93 -22.33 -7.37
N PRO A 245 -18.69 -23.42 -7.55
CA PRO A 245 -19.94 -23.62 -6.82
C PRO A 245 -19.70 -23.57 -5.31
N ALA A 246 -20.60 -22.89 -4.59
CA ALA A 246 -20.60 -22.86 -3.12
C ALA A 246 -20.91 -24.24 -2.51
#